data_AF-A0A2P6FL01-F1
#
_entry.id   AF-A0A2P6FL01-F1
#
_cell.length_a   1.000
_cell.length_b   1.000
_cell.length_c   1.000
_cell.angle_alpha   90.00
_cell.angle_beta   90.00
_cell.angle_gamma   90.00
#
_symmetry.space_group_name_H-M   'P 1'
#
loop_
_entity.id
_entity.type
_entity.pdbx_description
1 polymer ?
#
loop_
_entity_poly.entity_id
_entity_poly.type
_entity_poly.pdbx_seq_one_letter_code
_entity_poly.pdbx_strand_id
1 'polypeptide(L)'
;MMFNKITSNTISFTIFYIIISGAIVLPEKVFALSGREIMEKVNARDVGDRSISEMEMILIDKKGNKRVRKLKTYGLEQGKDSKSLMFFISPADVKNTGFLTYDYDESGKDDDQWLYLPALRKTKRIASGDKSGSFMGSDLNYSDM
;
A
#
# COMPACT_ATOMS: atom_id res chain seq x y z
N MET A 1 29.05 -36.63 -62.59
CA MET A 1 27.72 -36.00 -62.41
C MET A 1 27.03 -36.35 -61.07
N MET A 2 27.56 -37.28 -60.24
CA MET A 2 26.94 -37.68 -58.95
C MET A 2 27.36 -36.86 -57.72
N PHE A 3 28.53 -36.20 -57.72
CA PHE A 3 29.04 -35.49 -56.54
C PHE A 3 28.30 -34.17 -56.23
N ASN A 4 27.90 -33.39 -57.23
CA ASN A 4 27.14 -32.13 -57.03
C ASN A 4 25.71 -32.35 -56.53
N LYS A 5 25.16 -33.55 -56.70
CA LYS A 5 23.80 -33.90 -56.27
C LYS A 5 23.74 -34.22 -54.78
N ILE A 6 24.83 -34.75 -54.22
CA ILE A 6 24.95 -35.13 -52.80
C ILE A 6 25.18 -33.88 -51.94
N THR A 7 26.04 -32.95 -52.38
CA THR A 7 26.29 -31.68 -51.68
C THR A 7 25.08 -30.72 -51.74
N SER A 8 24.32 -30.72 -52.83
CA SER A 8 23.07 -29.97 -52.92
C SER A 8 21.98 -30.52 -51.98
N ASN A 9 21.88 -31.85 -51.84
CA ASN A 9 20.92 -32.47 -50.91
C ASN A 9 21.29 -32.22 -49.45
N THR A 10 22.57 -32.29 -49.06
CA THR A 10 22.97 -32.03 -47.67
C THR A 10 22.76 -30.58 -47.25
N ILE A 11 23.00 -29.62 -48.16
CA ILE A 11 22.71 -28.19 -47.96
C ILE A 11 21.18 -27.94 -47.89
N SER A 12 20.40 -28.62 -48.73
CA SER A 12 18.93 -28.51 -48.71
C SER A 12 18.33 -29.10 -47.43
N PHE A 13 18.86 -30.22 -46.92
CA PHE A 13 18.45 -30.81 -45.64
C PHE A 13 18.86 -29.95 -44.43
N THR A 14 20.01 -29.27 -44.46
CA THR A 14 20.42 -28.36 -43.37
C THR A 14 19.61 -27.06 -43.37
N ILE A 15 19.30 -26.51 -44.54
CA ILE A 15 18.39 -25.34 -44.66
C ILE A 15 16.97 -25.70 -44.19
N PHE A 16 16.49 -26.90 -44.51
CA PHE A 16 15.18 -27.38 -44.05
C PHE A 16 15.12 -27.56 -42.52
N TYR A 17 16.23 -28.02 -41.90
CA TYR A 17 16.32 -28.17 -40.44
C TYR A 17 16.38 -26.82 -39.71
N ILE A 18 17.04 -25.80 -40.28
CA ILE A 18 17.10 -24.45 -39.72
C ILE A 18 15.72 -23.76 -39.80
N ILE A 19 14.96 -24.00 -40.88
CA ILE A 19 13.59 -23.47 -41.03
C ILE A 19 12.61 -24.15 -40.07
N ILE A 20 12.77 -25.46 -39.80
CA ILE A 20 11.96 -26.18 -38.82
C ILE A 20 12.31 -25.82 -37.37
N SER A 21 13.59 -25.55 -37.07
CA SER A 21 14.03 -25.10 -35.75
C SER A 21 13.57 -23.68 -35.40
N GLY A 22 13.32 -22.83 -36.40
CA GLY A 22 12.97 -21.42 -36.19
C GLY A 22 11.49 -21.12 -35.96
N ALA A 23 10.59 -22.11 -36.03
CA ALA A 23 9.15 -21.88 -36.16
C ALA A 23 8.27 -22.33 -34.99
N ILE A 24 8.85 -22.63 -33.81
CA ILE A 24 8.07 -22.87 -32.59
C ILE A 24 8.45 -21.81 -31.55
N VAL A 25 8.12 -20.55 -31.86
CA VAL A 25 7.90 -19.56 -30.80
C VAL A 25 6.47 -19.78 -30.35
N LEU A 26 6.30 -20.60 -29.31
CA LEU A 26 5.01 -20.64 -28.61
C LEU A 26 4.77 -19.21 -28.10
N PRO A 27 3.60 -18.60 -28.39
CA PRO A 27 3.29 -17.33 -27.78
C PRO A 27 3.27 -17.55 -26.27
N GLU A 28 4.26 -16.99 -25.56
CA GLU A 28 4.16 -16.85 -24.11
C GLU A 28 2.92 -16.00 -23.86
N LYS A 29 1.83 -16.64 -23.44
CA LYS A 29 0.71 -15.91 -22.86
C LYS A 29 1.25 -15.30 -21.58
N VAL A 30 1.70 -14.05 -21.66
CA VAL A 30 1.97 -13.22 -20.50
C VAL A 30 0.61 -12.99 -19.84
N PHE A 31 0.21 -13.90 -18.96
CA PHE A 31 -0.97 -13.72 -18.15
C PHE A 31 -0.70 -12.53 -17.24
N ALA A 32 -1.59 -11.55 -17.27
CA ALA A 32 -1.56 -10.47 -16.31
C ALA A 32 -1.61 -11.06 -14.89
N LEU A 33 -0.90 -10.44 -13.95
CA LEU A 33 -0.98 -10.81 -12.54
C LEU A 33 -2.43 -10.76 -12.08
N SER A 34 -2.84 -11.76 -11.30
CA SER A 34 -4.13 -11.72 -10.61
C SER A 34 -4.16 -10.61 -9.57
N GLY A 35 -5.37 -10.15 -9.22
CA GLY A 35 -5.53 -9.14 -8.16
C GLY A 35 -4.93 -9.57 -6.82
N ARG A 36 -4.98 -10.88 -6.51
CA ARG A 36 -4.35 -11.42 -5.29
C ARG A 36 -2.83 -11.32 -5.34
N GLU A 37 -2.20 -11.71 -6.44
CA GLU A 37 -0.73 -11.60 -6.60
C GLU A 37 -0.25 -10.15 -6.52
N ILE A 38 -1.06 -9.19 -7.01
CA ILE A 38 -0.75 -7.76 -6.89
C ILE A 38 -0.79 -7.34 -5.41
N MET A 39 -1.85 -7.70 -4.68
CA MET A 39 -1.98 -7.32 -3.26
C MET A 39 -0.92 -8.00 -2.38
N GLU A 40 -0.57 -9.25 -2.66
CA GLU A 40 0.54 -9.95 -2.00
C GLU A 40 1.86 -9.19 -2.20
N LYS A 41 2.12 -8.66 -3.40
CA LYS A 41 3.30 -7.82 -3.68
C LYS A 41 3.24 -6.45 -3.00
N VAL A 42 2.06 -5.84 -2.87
CA VAL A 42 1.88 -4.59 -2.13
C VAL A 42 2.21 -4.80 -0.64
N ASN A 43 1.73 -5.89 -0.05
CA ASN A 43 1.96 -6.22 1.36
C ASN A 43 3.41 -6.63 1.62
N ALA A 44 4.06 -7.31 0.68
CA ALA A 44 5.46 -7.74 0.80
C ALA A 44 6.48 -6.61 0.57
N ARG A 45 6.04 -5.40 0.24
CA ARG A 45 6.94 -4.26 0.00
C ARG A 45 7.58 -3.82 1.32
N ASP A 46 8.88 -3.59 1.28
CA ASP A 46 9.61 -2.98 2.40
C ASP A 46 9.09 -1.55 2.67
N VAL A 47 8.67 -1.31 3.90
CA VAL A 47 8.19 -0.01 4.40
C VAL A 47 9.14 0.60 5.44
N GLY A 48 10.20 -0.12 5.83
CA GLY A 48 11.14 0.25 6.89
C GLY A 48 10.57 0.11 8.30
N ASP A 49 11.48 0.00 9.29
CA ASP A 49 11.08 -0.25 10.69
C ASP A 49 10.46 0.96 11.39
N ARG A 50 10.84 2.17 10.96
CA ARG A 50 10.45 3.43 11.59
C ARG A 50 10.21 4.49 10.54
N SER A 51 9.14 5.25 10.71
CA SER A 51 8.82 6.37 9.83
C SER A 51 8.51 7.63 10.63
N ILE A 52 8.85 8.77 10.05
CA ILE A 52 8.43 10.08 10.52
C ILE A 52 7.86 10.82 9.32
N SER A 53 6.65 11.34 9.48
CA SER A 53 5.92 12.04 8.42
C SER A 53 5.39 13.37 8.93
N GLU A 54 5.47 14.40 8.10
CA GLU A 54 4.79 15.68 8.30
C GLU A 54 3.78 15.87 7.18
N MET A 55 2.52 16.09 7.55
CA MET A 55 1.39 16.09 6.61
C MET A 55 0.58 17.36 6.76
N GLU A 56 0.01 17.83 5.65
CA GLU A 56 -1.01 18.87 5.65
C GLU A 56 -2.35 18.28 5.20
N MET A 57 -3.34 18.31 6.09
CA MET A 57 -4.71 17.87 5.83
C MET A 57 -5.57 19.09 5.54
N ILE A 58 -6.10 19.17 4.32
CA ILE A 58 -6.95 20.25 3.86
C ILE A 58 -8.38 19.74 3.75
N LEU A 59 -9.24 20.16 4.67
CA LEU A 59 -10.66 19.82 4.69
C LEU A 59 -11.42 20.90 3.94
N ILE A 60 -12.17 20.51 2.91
CA ILE A 60 -12.93 21.43 2.05
C ILE A 60 -14.41 21.10 2.20
N ASP A 61 -15.21 22.06 2.68
CA ASP A 61 -16.65 21.85 2.81
C ASP A 61 -17.40 22.04 1.47
N LYS A 62 -18.71 21.71 1.46
CA LYS A 62 -19.57 21.85 0.27
C LYS A 62 -19.66 23.28 -0.29
N LYS A 63 -19.33 24.30 0.51
CA LYS A 63 -19.33 25.72 0.11
C LYS A 63 -17.93 26.19 -0.32
N GLY A 64 -16.92 25.32 -0.29
CA GLY A 64 -15.55 25.62 -0.66
C GLY A 64 -14.70 26.21 0.48
N ASN A 65 -15.21 26.29 1.71
CA ASN A 65 -14.41 26.76 2.84
C ASN A 65 -13.34 25.73 3.19
N LYS A 66 -12.13 26.20 3.46
CA LYS A 66 -10.98 25.35 3.77
C LYS A 66 -10.62 25.42 5.25
N ARG A 67 -10.36 24.26 5.85
CA ARG A 67 -9.67 24.14 7.14
C ARG A 67 -8.38 23.37 6.91
N VAL A 68 -7.26 23.96 7.29
CA VAL A 68 -5.94 23.37 7.08
C VAL A 68 -5.38 22.93 8.42
N ARG A 69 -4.96 21.67 8.52
CA ARG A 69 -4.36 21.08 9.71
C ARG A 69 -2.98 20.54 9.37
N LYS A 70 -2.01 20.74 10.24
CA LYS A 70 -0.68 20.15 10.11
C LYS A 70 -0.52 19.06 11.13
N LEU A 71 -0.02 17.91 10.68
CA LEU A 71 0.13 16.71 11.49
C LEU A 71 1.56 16.23 11.42
N LYS A 72 2.01 15.60 12.50
CA LYS A 72 3.26 14.85 12.55
C LYS A 72 2.96 13.45 13.03
N THR A 73 3.42 12.46 12.27
CA THR A 73 3.21 11.04 12.57
C THR A 73 4.53 10.34 12.76
N TYR A 74 4.55 9.40 13.70
CA TYR A 74 5.64 8.50 14.00
C TYR A 74 5.11 7.08 13.83
N GLY A 75 5.66 6.33 12.87
CA GLY A 75 5.35 4.92 12.66
C GLY A 75 6.46 4.03 13.20
N LEU A 76 6.08 2.86 13.70
CA LEU A 76 6.96 1.80 14.17
C LEU A 76 6.38 0.45 13.75
N GLU A 77 7.13 -0.28 12.93
CA GLU A 77 6.83 -1.67 12.60
C GLU A 77 7.41 -2.58 13.70
N GLN A 78 6.59 -3.48 14.24
CA GLN A 78 6.96 -4.40 15.30
C GLN A 78 6.62 -5.84 14.90
N GLY A 79 7.48 -6.43 14.07
CA GLY A 79 7.27 -7.77 13.54
C GLY A 79 6.15 -7.77 12.51
N LYS A 80 4.96 -8.26 12.90
CA LYS A 80 3.76 -8.22 12.06
C LYS A 80 2.77 -7.13 12.44
N ASP A 81 2.89 -6.61 13.66
CA ASP A 81 2.03 -5.54 14.15
C ASP A 81 2.68 -4.20 13.86
N SER A 82 1.89 -3.13 13.77
CA SER A 82 2.40 -1.78 13.59
C SER A 82 1.85 -0.84 14.67
N LYS A 83 2.58 0.23 14.92
CA LYS A 83 2.20 1.28 15.88
C LYS A 83 2.37 2.64 15.24
N SER A 84 1.36 3.47 15.39
CA SER A 84 1.37 4.84 14.90
C SER A 84 1.04 5.81 16.01
N LEU A 85 1.80 6.90 16.10
CA LEU A 85 1.53 8.03 16.97
C LEU A 85 1.48 9.30 16.14
N MET A 86 0.33 9.94 16.13
CA MET A 86 0.05 11.16 15.38
C MET A 86 -0.24 12.33 16.32
N PHE A 87 0.33 13.49 16.01
CA PHE A 87 0.04 14.74 16.71
C PHE A 87 -0.43 15.82 15.74
N PHE A 88 -1.49 16.53 16.13
CA PHE A 88 -1.88 17.78 15.50
C PHE A 88 -0.94 18.91 15.96
N ILE A 89 -0.23 19.51 15.01
CA ILE A 89 0.73 20.60 15.25
C ILE A 89 0.08 21.98 15.12
N SER A 90 -0.87 22.11 14.20
CA SER A 90 -1.66 23.33 13.99
C SER A 90 -3.02 23.00 13.35
N PRO A 91 -4.06 23.87 13.49
CA PRO A 91 -4.08 25.14 14.22
C PRO A 91 -4.18 25.00 15.75
N ALA A 92 -4.23 26.13 16.46
CA ALA A 92 -4.20 26.18 17.93
C ALA A 92 -5.38 25.48 18.61
N ASP A 93 -6.52 25.38 17.93
CA ASP A 93 -7.75 24.72 18.38
C ASP A 93 -7.61 23.19 18.50
N VAL A 94 -6.78 22.58 17.65
CA VAL A 94 -6.51 21.13 17.65
C VAL A 94 -5.09 20.80 18.12
N LYS A 95 -4.23 21.80 18.30
CA LYS A 95 -2.82 21.62 18.65
C LYS A 95 -2.65 20.71 19.88
N ASN A 96 -1.69 19.79 19.79
CA ASN A 96 -1.37 18.75 20.77
C ASN A 96 -2.46 17.69 20.97
N THR A 97 -3.50 17.65 20.13
CA THR A 97 -4.34 16.46 20.02
C THR A 97 -3.46 15.30 19.55
N GLY A 98 -3.52 14.19 20.28
CA GLY A 98 -2.73 13.00 20.01
C GLY A 98 -3.62 11.83 19.63
N PHE A 99 -3.20 11.05 18.63
CA PHE A 99 -3.88 9.83 18.22
C PHE A 99 -2.87 8.68 18.18
N LEU A 100 -3.18 7.60 18.90
CA LEU A 100 -2.35 6.40 19.02
C LEU A 100 -3.12 5.21 18.44
N THR A 101 -2.49 4.48 17.54
CA THR A 101 -3.03 3.27 16.91
C THR A 101 -2.05 2.12 17.08
N TYR A 102 -2.54 0.97 17.56
CA TYR A 102 -1.85 -0.31 17.55
C TYR A 102 -2.61 -1.24 16.61
N ASP A 103 -2.05 -1.48 15.44
CA ASP A 103 -2.64 -2.35 14.41
C ASP A 103 -2.09 -3.77 14.57
N TYR A 104 -3.01 -4.74 14.57
CA TYR A 104 -2.69 -6.15 14.76
C TYR A 104 -2.93 -6.94 13.48
N ASP A 105 -1.94 -7.71 13.01
CA ASP A 105 -2.09 -8.59 11.84
C ASP A 105 -2.91 -9.86 12.16
N GLU A 106 -3.09 -10.15 13.45
CA GLU A 106 -3.83 -11.33 13.91
C GLU A 106 -5.29 -11.29 13.48
N SER A 107 -5.71 -12.30 12.70
CA SER A 107 -7.08 -12.40 12.21
C SER A 107 -8.08 -12.49 13.36
N GLY A 108 -9.08 -11.59 13.35
CA GLY A 108 -10.14 -11.53 14.36
C GLY A 108 -9.79 -10.68 15.58
N LYS A 109 -8.60 -10.07 15.61
CA LYS A 109 -8.23 -9.09 16.62
C LYS A 109 -8.44 -7.67 16.07
N ASP A 110 -9.17 -6.86 16.82
CA ASP A 110 -9.38 -5.45 16.47
C ASP A 110 -8.21 -4.59 16.91
N ASP A 111 -7.85 -3.58 16.10
CA ASP A 111 -6.83 -2.58 16.47
C ASP A 111 -7.27 -1.78 17.70
N ASP A 112 -6.29 -1.41 18.51
CA ASP A 112 -6.51 -0.53 19.64
C ASP A 112 -6.17 0.91 19.28
N GLN A 113 -7.14 1.81 19.48
CA GLN A 113 -7.02 3.21 19.12
C GLN A 113 -7.39 4.13 20.30
N TRP A 114 -6.59 5.18 20.51
CA TRP A 114 -6.82 6.18 21.55
C TRP A 114 -6.66 7.60 21.01
N LEU A 115 -7.60 8.47 21.38
CA LEU A 115 -7.58 9.90 21.10
C LEU A 115 -7.38 10.69 22.39
N TYR A 116 -6.29 11.43 22.49
CA TYR A 116 -6.02 12.36 23.57
C TYR A 116 -6.44 13.78 23.19
N LEU A 117 -7.33 14.37 23.98
CA LEU A 117 -7.86 15.72 23.79
C LEU A 117 -7.29 16.66 24.85
N PRO A 118 -6.33 17.54 24.51
CA PRO A 118 -5.61 18.36 25.48
C PRO A 118 -6.53 19.38 26.19
N ALA A 119 -7.50 19.93 25.47
CA ALA A 119 -8.48 20.87 26.03
C ALA A 119 -9.30 20.24 27.19
N LEU A 120 -9.51 18.93 27.14
CA LEU A 120 -10.25 18.19 28.16
C LEU A 120 -9.32 17.45 29.14
N ARG A 121 -8.01 17.38 28.84
CA ARG A 121 -7.04 16.51 29.52
C ARG A 121 -7.54 15.07 29.68
N LYS A 122 -8.19 14.56 28.62
CA LYS A 122 -8.82 13.24 28.62
C LYS A 122 -8.33 12.40 27.44
N THR A 123 -8.16 11.11 27.71
CA THR A 123 -7.95 10.09 26.69
C THR A 123 -9.26 9.35 26.47
N LYS A 124 -9.70 9.25 25.22
CA LYS A 124 -10.85 8.43 24.79
C LYS A 124 -10.33 7.23 24.03
N ARG A 125 -10.69 6.00 24.44
CA ARG A 125 -10.51 4.81 23.61
C ARG A 125 -11.58 4.78 22.53
N ILE A 126 -11.18 4.48 21.29
CA ILE A 126 -12.10 4.26 20.17
C ILE A 126 -12.39 2.77 20.12
N ALA A 127 -13.60 2.37 20.48
CA ALA A 127 -14.02 0.97 20.41
C ALA A 127 -14.23 0.55 18.95
N SER A 128 -14.13 -0.74 18.64
CA SER A 128 -14.29 -1.28 17.28
C SER A 128 -15.59 -0.83 16.61
N GLY A 129 -16.69 -0.76 17.36
CA GLY A 129 -17.98 -0.26 16.86
C GLY A 129 -18.03 1.25 16.57
N ASP A 130 -17.12 2.04 17.15
CA ASP A 130 -17.02 3.48 16.93
C ASP A 130 -16.05 3.83 15.77
N LYS A 131 -15.32 2.84 15.23
CA LYS A 131 -14.28 3.07 14.22
C LYS A 131 -14.81 3.64 12.90
N SER A 132 -16.09 3.43 12.60
CA SER A 132 -16.76 4.02 11.42
C SER A 132 -17.09 5.51 11.58
N GLY A 133 -16.81 6.11 12.73
CA GLY A 133 -17.01 7.53 12.98
C GLY A 133 -15.97 8.39 12.26
N SER A 134 -16.39 9.60 11.86
CA SER A 134 -15.51 10.58 11.23
C SER A 134 -14.32 10.94 12.15
N PHE A 135 -13.12 10.85 11.58
CA PHE A 135 -11.87 11.23 12.21
C PHE A 135 -11.77 12.75 12.26
N MET A 136 -12.00 13.31 13.45
CA MET A 136 -11.86 14.75 13.74
C MET A 136 -12.63 15.66 12.77
N GLY A 137 -13.77 15.20 12.25
CA GLY A 137 -14.59 15.96 11.29
C GLY A 137 -14.03 16.00 9.87
N SER A 138 -13.15 15.06 9.52
CA SER A 138 -12.71 14.81 8.14
C SER A 138 -13.60 13.76 7.45
N ASP A 139 -13.38 13.54 6.16
CA ASP A 139 -14.06 12.48 5.40
C ASP A 139 -13.46 11.09 5.65
N LEU A 140 -12.36 11.01 6.41
CA LEU A 140 -11.76 9.75 6.85
C LEU A 140 -12.46 9.27 8.12
N ASN A 141 -12.53 7.96 8.29
CA ASN A 141 -13.00 7.32 9.52
C ASN A 141 -11.82 6.93 10.40
N TYR A 142 -12.07 6.62 11.69
CA TYR A 142 -11.03 6.07 12.56
C TYR A 142 -10.49 4.72 12.04
N SER A 143 -11.31 3.92 11.33
CA SER A 143 -10.86 2.69 10.68
C SER A 143 -9.86 2.90 9.53
N ASP A 144 -9.78 4.12 8.98
CA ASP A 144 -8.86 4.43 7.89
C ASP A 144 -7.48 4.87 8.40
N MET A 145 -7.32 5.06 9.73
CA MET A 145 -6.17 5.69 10.39
C MET A 145 -5.30 4.73 11.17
#